data_AF-A0A815PST8-F1
#
_entry.id   AF-A0A815PST8-F1
#
_cell.length_a   1.000
_cell.length_b   1.000
_cell.length_c   1.000
_cell.angle_alpha   90.00
_cell.angle_beta   90.00
_cell.angle_gamma   90.00
#
_symmetry.space_group_name_H-M   'P 1'
#
loop_
_entity.id
_entity.type
_entity.pdbx_description
1 polymer ?
#
loop_
_entity_poly.entity_id
_entity_poly.type
_entity_poly.pdbx_seq_one_letter_code
_entity_poly.pdbx_strand_id
1 'polypeptide(L)'
;MIPWNLRVSIIEPGFMRTPIIENLVKPFPEFLGALSNDAQQRWGEPYVKSYHTKLDNKELTKTAEDPIKVVQALQHAVMNSAPEIRYRPGIQSSLIFFPLSMLPAAFVDYIVGNMRSGGIVPASVQSQIRD
;
A
#
# COMPACT_ATOMS: atom_id res chain seq x y z
N MET A 1 -11.58 -10.06 22.23
CA MET A 1 -10.79 -9.99 23.48
C MET A 1 -11.62 -9.54 24.69
N ILE A 2 -12.88 -9.10 24.50
CA ILE A 2 -13.85 -8.71 25.54
C ILE A 2 -13.97 -9.71 26.71
N PRO A 3 -14.01 -11.05 26.47
CA PRO A 3 -14.07 -12.02 27.57
C PRO A 3 -12.88 -11.98 28.54
N TRP A 4 -11.74 -11.46 28.09
CA TRP A 4 -10.51 -11.34 28.89
C TRP A 4 -10.26 -9.91 29.37
N ASN A 5 -11.24 -9.01 29.22
CA ASN A 5 -11.10 -7.58 29.52
C ASN A 5 -9.89 -6.92 28.82
N LEU A 6 -9.51 -7.43 27.65
CA LEU A 6 -8.40 -6.92 26.86
C LEU A 6 -8.95 -6.03 25.73
N ARG A 7 -8.48 -4.77 25.70
CA ARG A 7 -8.77 -3.83 24.61
C ARG A 7 -7.74 -3.99 23.51
N VAL A 8 -8.20 -3.98 22.26
CA VAL A 8 -7.36 -4.09 21.07
C VAL A 8 -7.69 -2.92 20.15
N SER A 9 -6.65 -2.19 19.74
CA SER A 9 -6.75 -1.08 18.81
C SER A 9 -5.89 -1.37 17.57
N ILE A 10 -6.41 -1.02 16.40
CA ILE A 10 -5.72 -1.14 15.12
C ILE A 10 -5.28 0.25 14.69
N ILE A 11 -4.04 0.39 14.23
CA ILE A 11 -3.51 1.66 13.72
C ILE A 11 -3.26 1.50 12.23
N GLU A 12 -4.00 2.25 11.43
CA GLU A 12 -4.03 2.12 9.97
C GLU A 12 -3.55 3.43 9.34
N PRO A 13 -2.24 3.63 9.24
CA PRO A 13 -1.69 4.83 8.65
C PRO A 13 -1.86 4.86 7.12
N GLY A 14 -1.80 6.07 6.57
CA GLY A 14 -1.53 6.27 5.15
C GLY A 14 -0.04 6.04 4.84
N PHE A 15 0.41 6.51 3.68
CA PHE A 15 1.85 6.53 3.39
C PHE A 15 2.58 7.45 4.37
N MET A 16 3.64 6.94 5.01
CA MET A 16 4.47 7.66 5.99
C MET A 16 5.93 7.69 5.54
N ARG A 17 6.63 8.80 5.78
CA ARG A 17 8.07 8.98 5.46
C ARG A 17 8.93 8.07 6.31
N THR A 18 9.02 6.82 5.89
CA THR A 18 9.78 5.74 6.51
C THR A 18 10.68 5.10 5.45
N PRO A 19 11.73 4.36 5.85
CA PRO A 19 12.58 3.67 4.90
C PRO A 19 11.82 2.71 3.97
N ILE A 20 10.64 2.20 4.35
CA ILE A 20 9.82 1.36 3.45
C ILE A 20 9.39 2.17 2.22
N ILE A 21 8.93 3.40 2.41
CA ILE A 21 8.47 4.30 1.35
C ILE A 21 9.64 4.93 0.59
N GLU A 22 10.73 5.27 1.29
CA GLU A 22 11.93 5.82 0.64
C GLU A 22 12.63 4.76 -0.24
N ASN A 23 12.71 3.51 0.22
CA ASN A 23 13.31 2.42 -0.54
C ASN A 23 12.42 1.89 -1.66
N LEU A 24 11.13 2.22 -1.67
CA LEU A 24 10.23 1.92 -2.80
C LEU A 24 10.67 2.61 -4.10
N VAL A 25 11.49 3.65 -3.99
CA VAL A 25 12.01 4.46 -5.11
C VAL A 25 13.45 4.05 -5.49
N LYS A 26 14.00 2.96 -4.92
CA LYS A 26 15.34 2.47 -5.32
C LYS A 26 15.47 2.33 -6.84
N PRO A 27 16.65 2.59 -7.43
CA PRO A 27 16.84 2.44 -8.87
C PRO A 27 16.36 1.08 -9.38
N PHE A 28 15.61 1.07 -10.47
CA PHE A 28 15.06 -0.15 -11.07
C PHE A 28 16.09 -1.30 -11.24
N PRO A 29 17.35 -1.05 -11.65
CA PRO A 29 18.34 -2.12 -11.78
C PRO A 29 18.67 -2.83 -10.46
N GLU A 30 18.74 -2.08 -9.35
CA GLU A 30 18.99 -2.65 -8.02
C GLU A 30 17.81 -3.48 -7.54
N PHE A 31 16.58 -3.00 -7.78
CA PHE A 31 15.37 -3.74 -7.46
C PHE A 31 15.27 -5.05 -8.27
N LEU A 32 15.48 -4.98 -9.59
CA LEU A 32 15.40 -6.15 -10.47
C LEU A 32 16.49 -7.18 -10.12
N GLY A 33 17.73 -6.73 -9.88
CA GLY A 33 18.84 -7.61 -9.50
C GLY A 33 18.66 -8.31 -8.16
N ALA A 34 17.85 -7.77 -7.25
CA ALA A 34 17.50 -8.40 -5.99
C ALA A 34 16.42 -9.49 -6.12
N LEU A 35 15.71 -9.57 -7.25
CA LEU A 35 14.67 -10.59 -7.47
C LEU A 35 15.30 -11.93 -7.87
N SER A 36 14.70 -13.03 -7.38
CA SER A 36 15.07 -14.38 -7.83
C SER A 36 14.76 -14.58 -9.31
N ASN A 37 15.48 -15.52 -9.95
CA ASN A 37 15.25 -15.86 -11.36
C ASN A 37 13.79 -16.26 -11.64
N ASP A 38 13.16 -17.02 -10.75
CA ASP A 38 11.75 -17.39 -10.84
C ASP A 38 10.83 -16.17 -10.83
N ALA A 39 11.06 -15.21 -9.91
CA ALA A 39 10.27 -13.99 -9.84
C ALA A 39 10.43 -13.13 -11.10
N GLN A 40 11.67 -12.98 -11.60
CA GLN A 40 11.92 -12.22 -12.82
C GLN A 40 11.21 -12.83 -14.04
N GLN A 41 11.23 -14.17 -14.18
CA GLN A 41 10.53 -14.86 -15.26
C GLN A 41 9.01 -14.77 -15.12
N ARG A 42 8.48 -14.97 -13.91
CA ARG A 42 7.04 -14.97 -13.62
C ARG A 42 6.39 -13.61 -13.86
N TRP A 43 7.06 -12.53 -13.45
CA TRP A 43 6.54 -11.18 -13.61
C TRP A 43 6.93 -10.57 -14.96
N GLY A 44 8.15 -10.83 -15.45
CA GLY A 44 8.69 -10.26 -16.67
C GLY A 44 9.20 -8.83 -16.46
N GLU A 45 10.39 -8.55 -16.98
CA GLU A 45 11.02 -7.23 -16.89
C GLU A 45 10.12 -6.07 -17.35
N PRO A 46 9.36 -6.17 -18.46
CA PRO A 46 8.50 -5.07 -18.91
C PRO A 46 7.41 -4.70 -17.90
N TYR A 47 6.80 -5.70 -17.25
CA TYR A 47 5.78 -5.47 -16.22
C TYR A 47 6.39 -4.82 -15.00
N VAL A 48 7.48 -5.38 -14.50
CA VAL A 48 8.21 -4.91 -13.31
C VAL A 48 8.68 -3.46 -13.51
N LYS A 49 9.25 -3.15 -14.68
CA LYS A 49 9.67 -1.80 -15.06
C LYS A 49 8.50 -0.82 -15.08
N SER A 50 7.40 -1.19 -15.73
CA SER A 50 6.21 -0.34 -15.80
C SER A 50 5.62 -0.05 -14.42
N TYR A 51 5.62 -1.05 -13.54
CA TYR A 51 5.11 -0.92 -12.18
C TYR A 51 6.02 -0.03 -11.33
N HIS A 52 7.34 -0.22 -11.43
CA HIS A 52 8.34 0.60 -10.76
C HIS A 52 8.23 2.08 -11.14
N THR A 53 8.19 2.37 -12.45
CA THR A 53 8.00 3.76 -12.94
C THR A 53 6.69 4.38 -12.47
N LYS A 54 5.61 3.59 -12.36
CA LYS A 54 4.33 4.08 -11.84
C LYS A 54 4.38 4.36 -10.33
N LEU A 55 5.07 3.52 -9.56
CA LEU A 55 5.23 3.73 -8.13
C LEU A 55 6.02 4.99 -7.81
N ASP A 56 7.11 5.24 -8.55
CA ASP A 56 7.93 6.45 -8.43
C ASP A 56 7.12 7.71 -8.78
N ASN A 57 6.26 7.63 -9.80
CA ASN A 57 5.42 8.74 -10.24
C ASN A 57 4.11 8.91 -9.44
N LYS A 58 3.83 8.10 -8.41
CA LYS A 58 2.59 8.22 -7.64
C LYS A 58 2.67 9.34 -6.61
N GLU A 59 1.73 10.28 -6.71
CA GLU A 59 1.56 11.38 -5.75
C GLU A 59 1.34 10.88 -4.32
N LEU A 60 0.71 9.73 -4.11
CA LEU A 60 0.51 9.15 -2.77
C LEU A 60 1.84 8.82 -2.07
N THR A 61 2.83 8.32 -2.81
CA THR A 61 4.17 8.01 -2.29
C THR A 61 4.93 9.30 -1.99
N LYS A 62 4.84 10.30 -2.89
CA LYS A 62 5.51 11.61 -2.75
C LYS A 62 4.95 12.46 -1.62
N THR A 63 3.65 12.34 -1.35
CA THR A 63 2.95 13.07 -0.29
C THR A 63 2.91 12.29 1.03
N ALA A 64 3.84 11.36 1.23
CA ALA A 64 3.96 10.61 2.47
C ALA A 64 4.07 11.56 3.68
N GLU A 65 3.30 11.26 4.72
CA GLU A 65 3.15 12.12 5.89
C GLU A 65 4.23 11.83 6.94
N ASP A 66 4.32 12.70 7.94
CA ASP A 66 5.27 12.52 9.04
C ASP A 66 4.86 11.33 9.95
N PRO A 67 5.76 10.36 10.21
CA PRO A 67 5.49 9.24 11.11
C PRO A 67 5.09 9.64 12.52
N ILE A 68 5.34 10.88 12.96
CA ILE A 68 4.88 11.39 14.27
C ILE A 68 3.37 11.23 14.46
N LYS A 69 2.58 11.27 13.38
CA LYS A 69 1.12 11.04 13.45
C LYS A 69 0.78 9.63 13.95
N VAL A 70 1.60 8.64 13.58
CA VAL A 70 1.46 7.26 14.06
C VAL A 70 1.85 7.17 15.53
N VAL A 71 2.93 7.83 15.92
CA VAL A 71 3.38 7.88 17.33
C VAL A 71 2.31 8.50 18.21
N GLN A 72 1.67 9.59 17.78
CA GLN A 72 0.57 10.22 18.51
C GLN A 72 -0.64 9.30 18.64
N ALA A 73 -1.02 8.58 17.58
CA ALA A 73 -2.10 7.59 17.62
C ALA A 73 -1.78 6.44 18.59
N LEU A 74 -0.54 5.93 18.57
CA LEU A 74 -0.04 4.93 19.52
C LEU A 74 -0.12 5.46 20.96
N GLN A 75 0.36 6.68 21.18
CA GLN A 75 0.37 7.31 22.49
C GLN A 75 -1.05 7.42 23.06
N HIS A 76 -2.01 7.86 22.23
CA HIS A 76 -3.41 7.92 22.62
C HIS A 76 -4.00 6.53 22.89
N ALA A 77 -3.69 5.52 22.07
CA ALA A 77 -4.20 4.16 22.25
C ALA A 77 -3.71 3.51 23.56
N VAL A 78 -2.46 3.77 23.98
CA VAL A 78 -1.87 3.15 25.17
C VAL A 78 -2.19 3.91 26.45
N MET A 79 -2.26 5.24 26.40
CA MET A 79 -2.46 6.06 27.61
C MET A 79 -3.94 6.26 27.97
N ASN A 80 -4.87 6.09 27.03
CA ASN A 80 -6.29 6.36 27.28
C ASN A 80 -6.94 5.17 28.01
N SER A 81 -7.81 5.46 28.98
CA SER A 81 -8.62 4.45 29.66
C SER A 81 -9.67 3.83 28.73
N ALA A 82 -10.07 4.53 27.67
CA ALA A 82 -11.02 4.08 26.65
C ALA A 82 -10.50 4.35 25.22
N PRO A 83 -9.50 3.59 24.74
CA PRO A 83 -8.98 3.74 23.39
C PRO A 83 -10.02 3.33 22.34
N GLU A 84 -9.90 3.93 21.16
CA GLU A 84 -10.68 3.58 19.98
C GLU A 84 -10.25 2.22 19.43
N ILE A 85 -11.17 1.52 18.78
CA ILE A 85 -10.87 0.23 18.15
C ILE A 85 -9.96 0.43 16.92
N ARG A 86 -10.01 1.60 16.27
CA ARG A 86 -9.30 1.83 15.01
C ARG A 86 -8.90 3.29 14.80
N TYR A 87 -7.60 3.54 14.78
CA TYR A 87 -6.99 4.83 14.51
C TYR A 87 -6.58 4.94 13.05
N ARG A 88 -6.75 6.12 12.46
CA ARG A 88 -6.41 6.42 11.06
C ARG A 88 -5.49 7.63 10.94
N PRO A 89 -4.24 7.51 11.42
CA PRO A 89 -3.31 8.64 11.35
C PRO A 89 -2.98 8.99 9.90
N GLY A 90 -3.15 10.27 9.57
CA GLY A 90 -2.85 10.81 8.24
C GLY A 90 -4.11 11.12 7.42
N ILE A 91 -3.97 12.14 6.58
CA ILE A 91 -4.98 12.61 5.63
C ILE A 91 -5.27 11.52 4.60
N GLN A 92 -4.23 10.85 4.10
CA GLN A 92 -4.43 9.80 3.09
C GLN A 92 -5.25 8.63 3.64
N SER A 93 -4.98 8.20 4.89
CA SER A 93 -5.79 7.17 5.56
C SER A 93 -7.23 7.62 5.76
N SER A 94 -7.42 8.83 6.28
CA SER A 94 -8.74 9.32 6.66
C SER A 94 -9.64 9.70 5.48
N LEU A 95 -9.09 10.30 4.41
CA LEU A 95 -9.88 10.83 3.29
C LEU A 95 -9.84 9.99 2.01
N ILE A 96 -8.85 9.11 1.83
CA ILE A 96 -8.72 8.31 0.61
C ILE A 96 -9.03 6.84 0.91
N PHE A 97 -8.21 6.22 1.77
CA PHE A 97 -8.32 4.78 2.01
C PHE A 97 -9.57 4.40 2.78
N PHE A 98 -9.95 5.19 3.80
CA PHE A 98 -11.14 4.90 4.58
C PHE A 98 -12.43 4.99 3.77
N PRO A 99 -12.73 6.08 3.02
CA PRO A 99 -13.92 6.12 2.18
C PRO A 99 -13.93 5.01 1.14
N LEU A 100 -12.79 4.74 0.48
CA LEU A 100 -12.69 3.66 -0.51
C LEU A 100 -13.02 2.29 0.11
N SER A 101 -12.59 2.03 1.35
CA SER A 101 -12.89 0.77 2.06
C SER A 101 -14.36 0.58 2.41
N MET A 102 -15.15 1.64 2.42
CA MET A 102 -16.58 1.60 2.71
C MET A 102 -17.44 1.43 1.45
N LEU A 103 -16.84 1.48 0.26
CA LEU A 103 -17.54 1.32 -1.02
C LEU A 103 -17.70 -0.16 -1.39
N PRO A 104 -18.71 -0.53 -2.20
CA PRO A 104 -18.84 -1.89 -2.72
C PRO A 104 -17.62 -2.32 -3.53
N ALA A 105 -17.23 -3.59 -3.41
CA ALA A 105 -16.03 -4.14 -4.07
C ALA A 105 -16.00 -3.85 -5.58
N ALA A 106 -17.13 -4.04 -6.29
CA ALA A 106 -17.22 -3.76 -7.73
C ALA A 106 -16.90 -2.30 -8.10
N PHE A 107 -17.27 -1.35 -7.23
CA PHE A 107 -16.98 0.07 -7.47
C PHE A 107 -15.51 0.40 -7.23
N VAL A 108 -14.92 -0.18 -6.18
CA VAL A 108 -13.49 -0.07 -5.90
C VAL A 108 -12.69 -0.68 -7.06
N ASP A 109 -13.07 -1.86 -7.51
CA ASP A 109 -12.42 -2.55 -8.64
C ASP A 109 -12.53 -1.74 -9.93
N TYR A 110 -13.66 -1.09 -10.18
CA TYR A 110 -13.82 -0.18 -11.33
C TYR A 110 -12.87 1.01 -11.23
N ILE A 111 -12.81 1.69 -10.07
CA ILE A 111 -11.90 2.84 -9.86
C ILE A 111 -10.43 2.41 -10.03
N VAL A 112 -10.02 1.33 -9.36
CA VAL A 112 -8.65 0.82 -9.38
C VAL A 112 -8.28 0.25 -10.75
N GLY A 113 -9.20 -0.44 -11.41
CA GLY A 113 -9.04 -0.97 -12.76
C GLY A 113 -8.78 0.13 -13.78
N ASN A 114 -9.55 1.22 -13.71
CA ASN A 114 -9.37 2.37 -14.61
C ASN A 114 -8.07 3.14 -14.34
N MET A 115 -7.52 3.09 -13.13
CA MET A 115 -6.19 3.64 -12.82
C MET A 115 -5.04 2.79 -13.37
N ARG A 116 -5.27 1.52 -13.74
CA ARG A 116 -4.26 0.65 -14.35
C ARG A 116 -4.09 0.97 -15.85
N SER A 117 -3.73 2.20 -16.17
CA SER A 117 -3.44 2.61 -17.55
C SER A 117 -2.08 2.07 -17.99
N GLY A 118 -2.11 1.03 -18.83
CA GLY A 118 -0.94 0.38 -19.41
C GLY A 118 -1.15 -1.12 -19.34
N GLY A 119 -1.72 -1.70 -20.40
CA GLY A 119 -2.08 -3.12 -20.54
C GLY A 119 -0.90 -4.10 -20.51
N ILE A 120 0.20 -3.72 -19.87
CA ILE A 120 1.31 -4.60 -19.57
C ILE A 120 0.87 -5.45 -18.39
N VAL A 121 0.64 -6.73 -18.66
CA VAL A 121 0.34 -7.76 -17.66
C VAL A 121 1.61 -8.60 -17.38
N PRO A 122 1.68 -9.29 -16.23
CA PRO A 122 2.81 -10.15 -15.91
C PRO A 122 3.06 -11.20 -16.99
N ALA A 123 4.32 -11.56 -17.23
CA ALA A 123 4.69 -12.54 -18.25
C ALA A 123 3.96 -13.89 -18.08
N SER A 124 3.81 -14.38 -16.84
CA SER A 124 3.05 -15.60 -16.55
C SER A 124 1.55 -15.52 -16.84
N VAL A 125 0.97 -14.32 -16.81
CA VAL A 125 -0.44 -14.12 -17.19
C VAL A 125 -0.57 -14.11 -18.71
N GLN A 126 0.42 -13.56 -19.43
CA GLN A 126 0.42 -13.58 -20.90
C GLN A 126 0.47 -14.99 -21.47
N SER A 127 1.22 -15.90 -20.85
CA SER A 127 1.25 -17.31 -21.26
C SER A 127 -0.10 -17.99 -21.07
N GLN A 128 -0.80 -17.72 -19.96
CA GLN A 128 -2.12 -18.30 -19.67
C GLN A 128 -3.25 -17.81 -20.59
N ILE A 129 -3.12 -16.63 -21.18
CA ILE A 129 -4.13 -16.06 -22.10
C ILE A 129 -3.96 -16.58 -23.53
N ARG A 130 -2.77 -17.08 -23.87
CA ARG A 130 -2.44 -17.57 -25.22
C ARG A 130 -2.82 -19.04 -25.44
N ASP A 131 -3.07 -19.77 -24.35
CA ASP A 131 -3.59 -21.14 -24.35
C ASP A 131 -5.14 -21.15 -24.30
#